data_AF-A0AAV5NYU4-F1
#
_entry.id   AF-A0AAV5NYU4-F1
#
_cell.length_a   1.000
_cell.length_b   1.000
_cell.length_c   1.000
_cell.angle_alpha   90.00
_cell.angle_beta   90.00
_cell.angle_gamma   90.00
#
_symmetry.space_group_name_H-M   'P 1'
#
loop_
_entity.id
_entity.type
_entity.pdbx_description
1 polymer ?
#
loop_
_entity_poly.entity_id
_entity_poly.type
_entity_poly.pdbx_seq_one_letter_code
_entity_poly.pdbx_strand_id
1 'polypeptide(L)'
;MLFILCASTSHLTLAESIEVKNEGITLALEFSEQAKHYDKDRYVQAAEEWLKYVKSVGDSPHHTLTLHIKITDSIQPDGEAIIDEYVDINGAAFPVTATMWIHSRTHDDSFDPTDYQTTLRHELAHVFGIGILTVPYTEAHTLMQGPAYCLKESQAVRWYNHLYDNNYPCLPLSLSGDHFYDHYLIEDPIRYDLQGHAIPPLTPEVAANGEKIGIITIALLEDLGYGVEYPEVSFLE
;
A
#
# COMPACT_ATOMS: atom_id res chain seq x y z
N MET A 1 32.38 33.08 14.17
CA MET A 1 31.05 32.71 14.70
C MET A 1 30.65 31.44 13.96
N LEU A 2 30.82 30.28 14.59
CA LEU A 2 30.51 28.99 13.99
C LEU A 2 29.17 28.56 14.61
N PHE A 3 28.09 28.61 13.82
CA PHE A 3 26.80 28.08 14.24
C PHE A 3 26.85 26.56 14.10
N ILE A 4 26.93 25.87 15.23
CA ILE A 4 26.67 24.43 15.29
C ILE A 4 25.15 24.30 15.29
N LEU A 5 24.58 23.89 14.16
CA LEU A 5 23.21 23.38 14.13
C LEU A 5 23.21 22.08 14.93
N CYS A 6 22.57 22.08 16.10
CA CYS A 6 22.12 20.86 16.73
C CYS A 6 21.04 20.25 15.83
N ALA A 7 21.40 19.21 15.08
CA ALA A 7 20.40 18.29 14.55
C ALA A 7 19.74 17.61 15.75
N SER A 8 18.48 17.95 16.02
CA SER A 8 17.65 17.21 16.96
C SER A 8 17.33 15.85 16.33
N THR A 9 18.16 14.86 16.58
CA THR A 9 17.78 13.46 16.39
C THR A 9 16.64 13.18 17.38
N SER A 10 15.40 13.21 16.92
CA SER A 10 14.29 12.69 17.71
C SER A 10 14.54 11.19 17.84
N HIS A 11 15.10 10.78 18.97
CA HIS A 11 15.13 9.38 19.32
C HIS A 11 13.68 8.93 19.47
N LEU A 12 13.21 8.07 18.55
CA LEU A 12 12.00 7.31 18.79
C LEU A 12 12.25 6.51 20.07
N THR A 13 11.57 6.90 21.14
CA THR A 13 11.39 6.02 22.29
C THR A 13 10.36 4.98 21.88
N LEU A 14 10.80 3.73 21.78
CA LEU A 14 9.97 2.58 21.42
C LEU A 14 9.27 2.06 22.67
N ALA A 15 7.95 1.96 22.63
CA ALA A 15 7.18 1.36 23.71
C ALA A 15 7.17 -0.17 23.63
N GLU A 16 7.04 -0.71 22.43
CA GLU A 16 6.83 -2.14 22.19
C GLU A 16 7.13 -2.50 20.73
N SER A 17 7.57 -3.74 20.50
CA SER A 17 7.74 -4.33 19.18
C SER A 17 6.98 -5.66 19.13
N ILE A 18 6.18 -5.86 18.07
CA ILE A 18 5.41 -7.08 17.81
C ILE A 18 5.82 -7.62 16.45
N GLU A 19 6.23 -8.88 16.38
CA GLU A 19 6.56 -9.54 15.12
C GLU A 19 5.36 -10.32 14.56
N VAL A 20 5.02 -10.07 13.30
CA VAL A 20 4.10 -10.89 12.51
C VAL A 20 4.89 -11.50 11.36
N LYS A 21 4.79 -12.82 11.14
CA LYS A 21 5.63 -13.50 10.15
C LYS A 21 4.95 -14.68 9.47
N ASN A 22 5.41 -14.95 8.25
CA ASN A 22 5.21 -16.21 7.54
C ASN A 22 6.58 -16.86 7.26
N GLU A 23 6.66 -17.83 6.34
CA GLU A 23 7.90 -18.54 6.05
C GLU A 23 9.00 -17.63 5.47
N GLY A 24 8.65 -16.65 4.65
CA GLY A 24 9.61 -15.82 3.91
C GLY A 24 9.70 -14.37 4.34
N ILE A 25 8.77 -13.85 5.13
CA ILE A 25 8.71 -12.43 5.54
C ILE A 25 8.40 -12.30 7.03
N THR A 26 9.12 -11.39 7.70
CA THR A 26 8.77 -10.85 9.02
C THR A 26 8.45 -9.35 8.90
N LEU A 27 7.28 -8.95 9.41
CA LEU A 27 6.92 -7.57 9.70
C LEU A 27 7.17 -7.30 11.19
N ALA A 28 8.15 -6.47 11.51
CA ALA A 28 8.43 -6.03 12.87
C ALA A 28 7.69 -4.71 13.13
N LEU A 29 6.56 -4.77 13.84
CA LEU A 29 5.69 -3.64 14.14
C LEU A 29 6.20 -2.91 15.38
N GLU A 30 6.82 -1.75 15.19
CA GLU A 30 7.42 -0.95 16.25
C GLU A 30 6.55 0.25 16.61
N PHE A 31 5.97 0.22 17.82
CA PHE A 31 5.00 1.21 18.25
C PHE A 31 5.67 2.35 19.03
N SER A 32 5.32 3.59 18.67
CA SER A 32 5.76 4.78 19.42
C SER A 32 5.20 4.79 20.86
N GLU A 33 5.81 5.54 21.78
CA GLU A 33 5.27 5.69 23.15
C GLU A 33 3.81 6.15 23.19
N GLN A 34 3.40 7.03 22.27
CA GLN A 34 2.00 7.48 22.18
C GLN A 34 1.06 6.32 21.85
N ALA A 35 1.52 5.35 21.05
CA ALA A 35 0.75 4.19 20.65
C ALA A 35 0.51 3.19 21.79
N LYS A 36 1.17 3.34 22.95
CA LYS A 36 1.10 2.42 24.09
C LYS A 36 -0.32 2.21 24.63
N HIS A 37 -1.18 3.22 24.52
CA HIS A 37 -2.54 3.21 25.07
C HIS A 37 -3.60 2.72 24.10
N TYR A 38 -3.23 2.40 22.87
CA TYR A 38 -4.14 2.00 21.80
C TYR A 38 -4.14 0.49 21.59
N ASP A 39 -5.24 -0.01 21.05
CA ASP A 39 -5.41 -1.42 20.68
C ASP A 39 -4.49 -1.77 19.50
N LYS A 40 -3.56 -2.70 19.74
CA LYS A 40 -2.55 -3.14 18.77
C LYS A 40 -3.01 -4.35 17.97
N ASP A 41 -4.06 -5.05 18.40
CA ASP A 41 -4.49 -6.30 17.76
C ASP A 41 -4.95 -6.05 16.32
N ARG A 42 -5.49 -4.86 16.03
CA ARG A 42 -5.91 -4.48 14.67
C ARG A 42 -4.73 -4.34 13.69
N TYR A 43 -3.61 -3.79 14.15
CA TYR A 43 -2.37 -3.69 13.37
C TYR A 43 -1.81 -5.07 13.07
N VAL A 44 -1.81 -5.94 14.08
CA VAL A 44 -1.39 -7.34 13.95
C VAL A 44 -2.30 -8.06 12.93
N GLN A 45 -3.62 -7.92 13.04
CA GLN A 45 -4.57 -8.53 12.11
C GLN A 45 -4.39 -8.04 10.67
N ALA A 46 -4.18 -6.73 10.45
CA ALA A 46 -3.91 -6.19 9.12
C ALA A 46 -2.60 -6.75 8.53
N ALA A 47 -1.55 -6.82 9.35
CA ALA A 47 -0.27 -7.42 8.96
C ALA A 47 -0.41 -8.92 8.64
N GLU A 48 -1.13 -9.67 9.47
CA GLU A 48 -1.41 -11.10 9.25
C GLU A 48 -2.19 -11.31 7.94
N GLU A 49 -3.17 -10.45 7.63
CA GLU A 49 -3.94 -10.53 6.39
C GLU A 49 -3.04 -10.34 5.16
N TRP A 50 -2.15 -9.34 5.18
CA TRP A 50 -1.18 -9.15 4.11
C TRP A 50 -0.23 -10.35 3.94
N LEU A 51 0.26 -10.94 5.02
CA LEU A 51 1.15 -12.11 4.96
C LEU A 51 0.45 -13.41 4.53
N LYS A 52 -0.89 -13.41 4.38
CA LYS A 52 -1.61 -14.47 3.65
C LYS A 52 -1.34 -14.41 2.15
N TYR A 53 -0.93 -13.27 1.60
CA TYR A 53 -0.72 -13.09 0.17
C TYR A 53 0.74 -12.81 -0.18
N VAL A 54 1.47 -12.02 0.61
CA VAL A 54 2.88 -11.70 0.34
C VAL A 54 3.77 -12.73 1.03
N LYS A 55 4.44 -13.58 0.25
CA LYS A 55 5.15 -14.78 0.76
C LYS A 55 6.65 -14.65 0.77
N SER A 56 7.22 -13.97 -0.20
CA SER A 56 8.67 -13.81 -0.32
C SER A 56 9.04 -12.55 -1.08
N VAL A 57 10.34 -12.22 -1.05
CA VAL A 57 10.94 -11.05 -1.68
C VAL A 57 12.11 -11.53 -2.54
N GLY A 58 11.97 -11.47 -3.87
CA GLY A 58 12.96 -11.99 -4.81
C GLY A 58 13.44 -13.40 -4.45
N ASP A 59 14.76 -13.60 -4.45
CA ASP A 59 15.40 -14.86 -4.04
C ASP A 59 15.85 -14.86 -2.57
N SER A 60 15.41 -13.89 -1.75
CA SER A 60 15.81 -13.82 -0.34
C SER A 60 15.27 -15.02 0.44
N PRO A 61 16.09 -15.73 1.23
CA PRO A 61 15.60 -16.85 2.05
C PRO A 61 14.64 -16.38 3.14
N HIS A 62 14.79 -15.13 3.61
CA HIS A 62 13.86 -14.48 4.53
C HIS A 62 14.09 -12.96 4.49
N HIS A 63 13.01 -12.18 4.48
CA HIS A 63 13.04 -10.72 4.45
C HIS A 63 12.43 -10.14 5.71
N THR A 64 13.05 -9.13 6.30
CA THR A 64 12.50 -8.41 7.46
C THR A 64 12.24 -6.96 7.08
N LEU A 65 11.02 -6.51 7.32
CA LEU A 65 10.60 -5.12 7.21
C LEU A 65 10.22 -4.60 8.60
N THR A 66 10.94 -3.59 9.07
CA THR A 66 10.59 -2.87 10.29
C THR A 66 9.62 -1.75 9.96
N LEU A 67 8.46 -1.75 10.60
CA LEU A 67 7.43 -0.73 10.44
C LEU A 67 7.29 0.09 11.72
N HIS A 68 7.72 1.35 11.69
CA HIS A 68 7.51 2.30 12.78
C HIS A 68 6.10 2.86 12.72
N ILE A 69 5.29 2.56 13.73
CA ILE A 69 3.88 2.95 13.82
C ILE A 69 3.75 4.13 14.79
N LYS A 70 3.22 5.24 14.30
CA LYS A 70 3.04 6.49 15.04
C LYS A 70 1.57 6.88 15.07
N ILE A 71 1.02 7.07 16.27
CA ILE A 71 -0.32 7.66 16.42
C ILE A 71 -0.18 9.17 16.59
N THR A 72 -0.88 9.95 15.78
CA THR A 72 -0.77 11.42 15.75
C THR A 72 -2.10 12.10 15.43
N ASP A 73 -2.25 13.38 15.76
CA ASP A 73 -3.35 14.25 15.32
C ASP A 73 -2.88 15.29 14.27
N SER A 74 -1.65 15.15 13.80
CA SER A 74 -0.98 16.13 12.94
C SER A 74 -1.15 15.88 11.44
N ILE A 75 -1.67 14.72 11.05
CA ILE A 75 -1.95 14.38 9.65
C ILE A 75 -3.40 14.74 9.32
N GLN A 76 -3.65 15.14 8.07
CA GLN A 76 -5.00 15.38 7.58
C GLN A 76 -5.76 14.08 7.23
N PRO A 77 -5.16 13.10 6.51
CA PRO A 77 -5.82 11.83 6.25
C PRO A 77 -5.91 10.94 7.49
N ASP A 78 -6.64 9.83 7.41
CA ASP A 78 -6.74 8.83 8.48
C ASP A 78 -5.45 8.02 8.64
N GLY A 79 -4.66 7.89 7.57
CA GLY A 79 -3.36 7.24 7.53
C GLY A 79 -2.42 7.92 6.54
N GLU A 80 -1.12 7.73 6.74
CA GLU A 80 -0.06 8.06 5.78
C GLU A 80 1.11 7.10 6.02
N ALA A 81 1.75 6.62 4.95
CA ALA A 81 2.93 5.77 5.05
C ALA A 81 4.03 6.15 4.07
N ILE A 82 5.27 5.96 4.49
CA ILE A 82 6.47 6.12 3.66
C ILE A 82 7.41 4.93 3.83
N ILE A 83 8.23 4.69 2.81
CA ILE A 83 9.39 3.81 2.91
C ILE A 83 10.59 4.67 3.28
N ASP A 84 11.19 4.40 4.45
CA ASP A 84 12.37 5.10 4.94
C ASP A 84 13.63 4.56 4.26
N GLU A 85 13.73 3.24 4.17
CA GLU A 85 14.87 2.53 3.59
C GLU A 85 14.42 1.30 2.82
N TYR A 86 15.13 0.99 1.74
CA TYR A 86 14.93 -0.21 0.94
C TYR A 86 16.27 -0.85 0.59
N VAL A 87 16.23 -2.12 0.25
CA VAL A 87 17.35 -2.91 -0.26
C VAL A 87 17.07 -3.32 -1.70
N ASP A 88 18.10 -3.32 -2.55
CA ASP A 88 18.03 -3.92 -3.88
C ASP A 88 18.32 -5.41 -3.80
N ILE A 89 17.39 -6.22 -4.28
CA ILE A 89 17.54 -7.67 -4.42
C ILE A 89 17.25 -8.00 -5.88
N ASN A 90 18.29 -8.42 -6.60
CA ASN A 90 18.23 -8.78 -8.01
C ASN A 90 17.65 -7.68 -8.93
N GLY A 91 17.92 -6.40 -8.64
CA GLY A 91 17.44 -5.28 -9.46
C GLY A 91 16.02 -4.83 -9.16
N ALA A 92 15.40 -5.36 -8.09
CA ALA A 92 14.13 -4.88 -7.54
C ALA A 92 14.35 -4.33 -6.13
N ALA A 93 13.70 -3.20 -5.83
CA ALA A 93 13.78 -2.55 -4.53
C ALA A 93 12.73 -3.13 -3.58
N PHE A 94 13.13 -3.43 -2.34
CA PHE A 94 12.24 -3.95 -1.30
C PHE A 94 12.41 -3.18 0.00
N PRO A 95 11.32 -2.72 0.63
CA PRO A 95 11.38 -1.95 1.88
C PRO A 95 12.03 -2.77 3.01
N VAL A 96 12.93 -2.16 3.78
CA VAL A 96 13.50 -2.74 5.01
C VAL A 96 13.10 -1.95 6.25
N THR A 97 12.85 -0.65 6.08
CA THR A 97 12.33 0.23 7.12
C THR A 97 11.26 1.12 6.51
N ALA A 98 10.13 1.26 7.19
CA ALA A 98 9.03 2.12 6.81
C ALA A 98 8.43 2.80 8.04
N THR A 99 7.76 3.92 7.82
CA THR A 99 7.00 4.63 8.86
C THR A 99 5.56 4.77 8.40
N MET A 100 4.63 4.42 9.30
CA MET A 100 3.20 4.62 9.13
C MET A 100 2.67 5.52 10.25
N TRP A 101 2.00 6.60 9.87
CA TRP A 101 1.25 7.46 10.77
C TRP A 101 -0.23 7.14 10.66
N ILE A 102 -0.89 6.99 11.80
CA ILE A 102 -2.33 6.81 11.87
C ILE A 102 -2.92 7.93 12.69
N HIS A 103 -4.01 8.53 12.19
CA HIS A 103 -4.67 9.62 12.90
C HIS A 103 -5.35 9.07 14.15
N SER A 104 -5.12 9.69 15.31
CA SER A 104 -5.71 9.32 16.61
C SER A 104 -7.24 9.14 16.57
N ARG A 105 -7.97 9.93 15.77
CA ARG A 105 -9.43 9.86 15.63
C ARG A 105 -9.95 8.49 15.15
N THR A 106 -9.12 7.73 14.43
CA THR A 106 -9.46 6.38 13.96
C THR A 106 -9.67 5.38 15.09
N HIS A 107 -9.19 5.72 16.30
CA HIS A 107 -9.30 4.90 17.50
C HIS A 107 -10.48 5.31 18.40
N ASP A 108 -11.22 6.35 18.04
CA ASP A 108 -12.41 6.74 18.79
C ASP A 108 -13.50 5.67 18.63
N ASP A 109 -14.24 5.38 19.70
CA ASP A 109 -15.32 4.36 19.70
C ASP A 109 -16.41 4.62 18.64
N SER A 110 -16.52 5.85 18.14
CA SER A 110 -17.48 6.26 17.11
C SER A 110 -16.95 6.10 15.68
N PHE A 111 -15.66 5.83 15.50
CA PHE A 111 -15.08 5.62 14.17
C PHE A 111 -15.50 4.25 13.62
N ASP A 112 -15.85 4.17 12.34
CA ASP A 112 -16.31 2.91 11.75
C ASP A 112 -15.17 1.87 11.81
N PRO A 113 -15.35 0.73 12.50
CA PRO A 113 -14.33 -0.30 12.56
C PRO A 113 -13.91 -0.84 11.19
N THR A 114 -14.82 -0.85 10.22
CA THR A 114 -14.57 -1.29 8.84
C THR A 114 -13.63 -0.32 8.14
N ASP A 115 -13.93 0.98 8.22
CA ASP A 115 -13.09 2.03 7.64
C ASP A 115 -11.69 1.99 8.26
N TYR A 116 -11.59 1.79 9.57
CA TYR A 116 -10.29 1.74 10.24
C TYR A 116 -9.45 0.55 9.79
N GLN A 117 -10.06 -0.64 9.69
CA GLN A 117 -9.36 -1.82 9.19
C GLN A 117 -8.96 -1.65 7.72
N THR A 118 -9.77 -0.97 6.92
CA THR A 118 -9.43 -0.58 5.54
C THR A 118 -8.25 0.40 5.51
N THR A 119 -8.23 1.43 6.35
CA THR A 119 -7.08 2.35 6.48
C THR A 119 -5.79 1.60 6.79
N LEU A 120 -5.79 0.71 7.79
CA LEU A 120 -4.56 -0.03 8.15
C LEU A 120 -4.06 -0.91 7.00
N ARG A 121 -4.95 -1.59 6.29
CA ARG A 121 -4.58 -2.43 5.15
C ARG A 121 -4.11 -1.58 3.96
N HIS A 122 -4.71 -0.42 3.77
CA HIS A 122 -4.33 0.55 2.74
C HIS A 122 -2.93 1.10 2.97
N GLU A 123 -2.63 1.60 4.16
CA GLU A 123 -1.29 2.10 4.47
C GLU A 123 -0.23 1.01 4.37
N LEU A 124 -0.57 -0.23 4.73
CA LEU A 124 0.32 -1.37 4.51
C LEU A 124 0.59 -1.64 3.01
N ALA A 125 -0.33 -1.32 2.11
CA ALA A 125 -0.08 -1.37 0.66
C ALA A 125 1.08 -0.44 0.25
N HIS A 126 1.11 0.78 0.80
CA HIS A 126 2.21 1.72 0.60
C HIS A 126 3.50 1.26 1.26
N VAL A 127 3.42 0.65 2.44
CA VAL A 127 4.57 0.02 3.11
C VAL A 127 5.18 -1.10 2.27
N PHE A 128 4.38 -1.85 1.50
CA PHE A 128 4.86 -2.83 0.49
C PHE A 128 5.31 -2.19 -0.82
N GLY A 129 5.19 -0.87 -0.98
CA GLY A 129 5.73 -0.11 -2.11
C GLY A 129 4.73 0.28 -3.18
N ILE A 130 3.43 0.00 -3.01
CA ILE A 130 2.41 0.54 -3.92
C ILE A 130 2.39 2.07 -3.81
N GLY A 131 2.44 2.77 -4.95
CA GLY A 131 2.49 4.23 -4.99
C GLY A 131 3.88 4.85 -4.77
N ILE A 132 4.83 4.11 -4.21
CA ILE A 132 6.21 4.57 -3.96
C ILE A 132 7.19 3.91 -4.95
N LEU A 133 7.19 2.58 -5.00
CA LEU A 133 8.04 1.78 -5.89
C LEU A 133 7.43 1.60 -7.29
N THR A 134 6.17 1.99 -7.47
CA THR A 134 5.49 2.01 -8.78
C THR A 134 5.83 3.25 -9.60
N VAL A 135 6.32 4.33 -8.96
CA VAL A 135 6.64 5.62 -9.60
C VAL A 135 7.51 5.50 -10.87
N PRO A 136 8.56 4.66 -10.93
CA PRO A 136 9.38 4.51 -12.13
C PRO A 136 8.61 3.99 -13.36
N TYR A 137 7.44 3.38 -13.14
CA TYR A 137 6.57 2.81 -14.17
C TYR A 137 5.30 3.64 -14.38
N THR A 138 5.15 4.75 -13.64
CA THR A 138 3.99 5.63 -13.75
C THR A 138 4.26 6.73 -14.78
N GLU A 139 3.35 6.86 -15.74
CA GLU A 139 3.38 7.92 -16.74
C GLU A 139 2.00 8.53 -16.98
N ALA A 140 1.97 9.77 -17.48
CA ALA A 140 0.75 10.39 -17.97
C ALA A 140 0.37 9.75 -19.30
N HIS A 141 -0.66 8.89 -19.31
CA HIS A 141 -0.98 8.04 -20.44
C HIS A 141 -2.17 8.58 -21.24
N THR A 142 -1.98 8.79 -22.55
CA THR A 142 -2.98 9.44 -23.42
C THR A 142 -4.25 8.61 -23.60
N LEU A 143 -4.15 7.28 -23.71
CA LEU A 143 -5.34 6.42 -23.83
C LEU A 143 -6.18 6.39 -22.56
N MET A 144 -5.55 6.61 -21.40
CA MET A 144 -6.21 6.52 -20.09
C MET A 144 -6.55 7.89 -19.49
N GLN A 145 -6.21 8.97 -20.22
CA GLN A 145 -6.46 10.36 -19.84
C GLN A 145 -6.00 10.71 -18.41
N GLY A 146 -4.85 10.19 -17.98
CA GLY A 146 -4.33 10.44 -16.63
C GLY A 146 -3.11 9.57 -16.31
N PRO A 147 -2.65 9.60 -15.04
CA PRO A 147 -1.59 8.72 -14.56
C PRO A 147 -1.96 7.25 -14.75
N ALA A 148 -1.02 6.46 -15.24
CA ALA A 148 -1.17 5.03 -15.40
C ALA A 148 0.15 4.30 -15.14
N TYR A 149 0.05 3.11 -14.56
CA TYR A 149 1.16 2.18 -14.37
C TYR A 149 1.36 1.34 -15.63
N CYS A 150 2.52 1.50 -16.27
CA CYS A 150 2.84 0.96 -17.57
C CYS A 150 4.09 0.08 -17.50
N LEU A 151 3.94 -1.13 -16.94
CA LEU A 151 4.99 -2.15 -17.00
C LEU A 151 4.71 -3.17 -18.11
N LYS A 152 5.74 -3.48 -18.90
CA LYS A 152 5.65 -4.50 -19.96
C LYS A 152 5.39 -5.88 -19.33
N GLU A 153 4.42 -6.62 -19.88
CA GLU A 153 4.00 -7.94 -19.37
C GLU A 153 3.44 -7.93 -17.94
N SER A 154 2.96 -6.78 -17.46
CA SER A 154 2.36 -6.63 -16.12
C SER A 154 1.21 -7.61 -15.87
N GLN A 155 1.26 -8.33 -14.74
CA GLN A 155 0.15 -9.13 -14.26
C GLN A 155 -1.01 -8.26 -13.79
N ALA A 156 -0.75 -7.11 -13.16
CA ALA A 156 -1.81 -6.21 -12.72
C ALA A 156 -2.66 -5.70 -13.89
N VAL A 157 -2.02 -5.33 -15.01
CA VAL A 157 -2.70 -4.94 -16.25
C VAL A 157 -3.50 -6.09 -16.84
N ARG A 158 -2.95 -7.31 -16.85
CA ARG A 158 -3.65 -8.50 -17.35
C ARG A 158 -4.90 -8.82 -16.53
N TRP A 159 -4.81 -8.78 -15.20
CA TRP A 159 -5.96 -9.01 -14.32
C TRP A 159 -7.01 -7.91 -14.44
N TYR A 160 -6.59 -6.65 -14.53
CA TYR A 160 -7.51 -5.53 -14.77
C TYR A 160 -8.28 -5.71 -16.08
N ASN A 161 -7.57 -5.99 -17.19
CA ASN A 161 -8.21 -6.23 -18.47
C ASN A 161 -9.14 -7.44 -18.45
N HIS A 162 -8.76 -8.52 -17.75
CA HIS A 162 -9.59 -9.71 -17.62
C HIS A 162 -10.88 -9.45 -16.84
N LEU A 163 -10.80 -8.81 -15.67
CA LEU A 163 -11.94 -8.58 -14.80
C LEU A 163 -12.96 -7.59 -15.39
N TYR A 164 -12.49 -6.61 -16.15
CA TYR A 164 -13.32 -5.54 -16.69
C TYR A 164 -13.59 -5.67 -18.21
N ASP A 165 -13.22 -6.79 -18.83
CA ASP A 165 -13.37 -7.05 -20.27
C ASP A 165 -12.80 -5.93 -21.16
N ASN A 166 -11.58 -5.49 -20.82
CA ASN A 166 -10.87 -4.39 -21.47
C ASN A 166 -9.58 -4.85 -22.16
N ASN A 167 -8.91 -3.94 -22.86
CA ASN A 167 -7.58 -4.20 -23.46
C ASN A 167 -6.67 -2.97 -23.38
N TYR A 168 -6.51 -2.42 -22.18
CA TYR A 168 -5.61 -1.30 -21.93
C TYR A 168 -4.15 -1.76 -21.82
N PRO A 169 -3.19 -0.94 -22.28
CA PRO A 169 -1.77 -1.28 -22.15
C PRO A 169 -1.21 -1.03 -20.75
N CYS A 170 -1.95 -0.33 -19.89
CA CYS A 170 -1.53 0.12 -18.57
C CYS A 170 -2.68 0.01 -17.58
N LEU A 171 -2.37 0.08 -16.28
CA LEU A 171 -3.33 0.10 -15.18
C LEU A 171 -3.60 1.56 -14.78
N PRO A 172 -4.86 2.02 -14.66
CA PRO A 172 -5.12 3.41 -14.33
C PRO A 172 -4.82 3.68 -12.85
N LEU A 173 -4.11 4.78 -12.59
CA LEU A 173 -3.80 5.25 -11.23
C LEU A 173 -4.56 6.54 -10.94
N SER A 174 -4.66 6.91 -9.66
CA SER A 174 -5.26 8.16 -9.22
C SER A 174 -4.53 9.38 -9.77
N LEU A 175 -5.11 10.59 -9.63
CA LEU A 175 -4.45 11.81 -10.10
C LEU A 175 -3.10 12.10 -9.41
N SER A 176 -2.95 11.70 -8.15
CA SER A 176 -1.69 11.77 -7.41
C SER A 176 -0.70 10.67 -7.83
N GLY A 177 -1.19 9.57 -8.40
CA GLY A 177 -0.37 8.47 -8.93
C GLY A 177 0.16 7.50 -7.88
N ASP A 178 -0.21 7.71 -6.62
CA ASP A 178 0.12 6.86 -5.46
C ASP A 178 -0.94 5.78 -5.19
N HIS A 179 -2.15 5.94 -5.71
CA HIS A 179 -3.26 5.00 -5.55
C HIS A 179 -3.73 4.43 -6.89
N PHE A 180 -4.52 3.36 -6.82
CA PHE A 180 -5.35 2.92 -7.93
C PHE A 180 -6.43 3.94 -8.25
N TYR A 181 -6.78 4.04 -9.54
CA TYR A 181 -7.81 4.94 -10.01
C TYR A 181 -9.18 4.59 -9.43
N ASP A 182 -9.82 5.56 -8.78
CA ASP A 182 -11.17 5.39 -8.27
C ASP A 182 -11.92 6.73 -8.10
N HIS A 183 -13.07 6.85 -8.77
CA HIS A 183 -13.90 8.05 -8.73
C HIS A 183 -15.05 7.99 -7.70
N TYR A 184 -15.13 6.93 -6.89
CA TYR A 184 -16.15 6.76 -5.85
C TYR A 184 -15.62 7.05 -4.44
N LEU A 185 -14.40 6.61 -4.13
CA LEU A 185 -13.76 6.62 -2.81
C LEU A 185 -12.62 7.63 -2.71
N ILE A 186 -11.94 7.94 -3.82
CA ILE A 186 -10.82 8.91 -3.87
C ILE A 186 -11.21 10.19 -4.62
N GLU A 187 -12.47 10.29 -5.07
CA GLU A 187 -13.02 11.44 -5.79
C GLU A 187 -12.22 11.83 -7.06
N ASP A 188 -11.53 10.86 -7.69
CA ASP A 188 -10.95 11.10 -9.01
C ASP A 188 -12.04 11.51 -10.02
N PRO A 189 -11.73 12.31 -11.04
CA PRO A 189 -12.67 12.55 -12.12
C PRO A 189 -12.98 11.25 -12.87
N ILE A 190 -14.21 11.11 -13.35
CA ILE A 190 -14.57 10.04 -14.29
C ILE A 190 -13.73 10.22 -15.55
N ARG A 191 -12.93 9.20 -15.90
CA ARG A 191 -12.09 9.18 -17.10
C ARG A 191 -12.75 8.37 -18.19
N TYR A 192 -12.54 8.78 -19.42
CA TYR A 192 -13.03 8.08 -20.60
C TYR A 192 -11.83 7.72 -21.49
N ASP A 193 -11.84 6.55 -22.10
CA ASP A 193 -10.84 6.17 -23.09
C ASP A 193 -11.01 6.98 -24.40
N LEU A 194 -10.15 6.73 -25.40
CA LEU A 194 -10.27 7.38 -26.70
C LEU A 194 -11.51 6.96 -27.50
N GLN A 195 -12.17 5.87 -27.12
CA GLN A 195 -13.39 5.36 -27.72
C GLN A 195 -14.65 5.93 -27.02
N GLY A 196 -14.48 6.66 -25.92
CA GLY A 196 -15.56 7.23 -25.13
C GLY A 196 -16.16 6.27 -24.09
N HIS A 197 -15.53 5.12 -23.84
CA HIS A 197 -15.94 4.24 -22.75
C HIS A 197 -15.39 4.76 -21.43
N ALA A 198 -16.19 4.69 -20.36
CA ALA A 198 -15.70 5.00 -19.04
C ALA A 198 -14.62 4.00 -18.63
N ILE A 199 -13.50 4.48 -18.12
CA ILE A 199 -12.45 3.64 -17.56
C ILE A 199 -12.98 3.07 -16.24
N PRO A 200 -13.04 1.73 -16.07
CA PRO A 200 -13.58 1.15 -14.85
C PRO A 200 -12.73 1.50 -13.62
N PRO A 201 -13.35 1.96 -12.52
CA PRO A 201 -12.65 2.24 -11.28
C PRO A 201 -12.28 0.95 -10.56
N LEU A 202 -11.27 1.01 -9.70
CA LEU A 202 -10.75 -0.12 -8.95
C LEU A 202 -11.32 -0.21 -7.52
N THR A 203 -12.55 0.27 -7.32
CA THR A 203 -13.23 0.48 -6.02
C THR A 203 -13.07 -0.64 -4.99
N PRO A 204 -13.12 -1.94 -5.34
CA PRO A 204 -12.97 -2.99 -4.34
C PRO A 204 -11.54 -3.15 -3.81
N GLU A 205 -10.54 -2.71 -4.57
CA GLU A 205 -9.11 -2.92 -4.28
C GLU A 205 -8.65 -1.99 -3.16
N VAL A 206 -7.89 -2.53 -2.21
CA VAL A 206 -7.40 -1.77 -1.05
C VAL A 206 -6.49 -0.62 -1.46
N ALA A 207 -5.71 -0.78 -2.53
CA ALA A 207 -4.89 0.29 -3.10
C ALA A 207 -5.74 1.42 -3.75
N ALA A 208 -7.07 1.28 -3.79
CA ALA A 208 -8.05 2.27 -4.22
C ALA A 208 -8.95 2.76 -3.07
N ASN A 209 -8.53 2.60 -1.82
CA ASN A 209 -9.34 2.78 -0.58
C ASN A 209 -10.47 1.74 -0.42
N GLY A 210 -10.45 0.65 -1.19
CA GLY A 210 -11.42 -0.43 -1.10
C GLY A 210 -11.18 -1.38 0.08
N GLU A 211 -12.16 -2.24 0.35
CA GLU A 211 -12.12 -3.14 1.51
C GLU A 211 -11.34 -4.44 1.29
N LYS A 212 -10.89 -4.73 0.06
CA LYS A 212 -10.29 -6.03 -0.28
C LYS A 212 -8.82 -5.88 -0.64
N ILE A 213 -7.96 -6.70 -0.03
CA ILE A 213 -6.67 -7.02 -0.64
C ILE A 213 -6.95 -7.87 -1.88
N GLY A 214 -7.25 -7.18 -2.99
CA GLY A 214 -7.79 -7.76 -4.19
C GLY A 214 -6.70 -8.28 -5.13
N ILE A 215 -7.16 -8.96 -6.19
CA ILE A 215 -6.27 -9.64 -7.12
C ILE A 215 -5.39 -8.68 -7.90
N ILE A 216 -5.87 -7.47 -8.22
CA ILE A 216 -5.08 -6.48 -8.95
C ILE A 216 -4.02 -5.88 -8.02
N THR A 217 -4.35 -5.62 -6.75
CA THR A 217 -3.38 -5.19 -5.74
C THR A 217 -2.25 -6.21 -5.59
N ILE A 218 -2.58 -7.49 -5.45
CA ILE A 218 -1.58 -8.56 -5.31
C ILE A 218 -0.76 -8.76 -6.59
N ALA A 219 -1.39 -8.68 -7.76
CA ALA A 219 -0.69 -8.74 -9.03
C ALA A 219 0.33 -7.60 -9.21
N LEU A 220 0.03 -6.40 -8.68
CA LEU A 220 0.97 -5.28 -8.71
C LEU A 220 2.21 -5.57 -7.84
N LEU A 221 2.05 -6.25 -6.69
CA LEU A 221 3.19 -6.69 -5.89
C LEU A 221 4.03 -7.74 -6.62
N GLU A 222 3.40 -8.67 -7.36
CA GLU A 222 4.15 -9.60 -8.23
C GLU A 222 4.96 -8.84 -9.28
N ASP A 223 4.38 -7.82 -9.90
CA ASP A 223 5.07 -6.95 -10.86
C ASP A 223 6.28 -6.22 -10.25
N LEU A 224 6.22 -5.90 -8.94
CA LEU A 224 7.33 -5.33 -8.17
C LEU A 224 8.37 -6.38 -7.73
N GLY A 225 8.14 -7.67 -7.97
CA GLY A 225 9.08 -8.76 -7.69
C GLY A 225 8.82 -9.51 -6.38
N TYR A 226 7.66 -9.32 -5.76
CA TYR A 226 7.25 -10.15 -4.61
C TYR A 226 6.81 -11.54 -5.06
N GLY A 227 7.13 -12.56 -4.26
CA GLY A 227 6.46 -13.85 -4.37
C GLY A 227 5.10 -13.77 -3.70
N VAL A 228 4.04 -14.02 -4.45
CA VAL A 228 2.66 -13.83 -3.97
C VAL A 228 1.81 -15.10 -4.09
N GLU A 229 0.79 -15.18 -3.24
CA GLU A 229 -0.34 -16.08 -3.35
C GLU A 229 -1.58 -15.26 -3.70
N TYR A 230 -2.28 -15.63 -4.77
CA TYR A 230 -3.44 -14.88 -5.24
C TYR A 230 -4.69 -15.18 -4.39
N PRO A 231 -5.52 -14.15 -4.07
CA PRO A 231 -6.81 -14.39 -3.44
C PRO A 231 -7.73 -15.20 -4.36
N GLU A 232 -8.63 -15.99 -3.77
CA GLU A 232 -9.66 -16.69 -4.52
C GLU A 232 -10.56 -15.69 -5.26
N VAL A 233 -10.69 -15.85 -6.58
CA VAL A 233 -11.60 -15.02 -7.37
C VAL A 233 -13.00 -15.63 -7.29
N SER A 234 -13.82 -15.10 -6.39
CA SER A 234 -15.27 -15.35 -6.44
C SER A 234 -15.88 -14.53 -7.58
N PHE A 235 -16.24 -15.20 -8.68
CA PHE A 235 -16.94 -14.59 -9.82
C PHE A 235 -18.46 -14.43 -9.57
N LEU A 236 -18.90 -14.48 -8.32
CA LEU A 236 -20.32 -14.49 -7.96
C LEU A 236 -20.57 -13.59 -6.75
N GLU A 237 -20.73 -12.29 -6.98
CA GLU A 237 -21.73 -11.44 -6.31
C GLU A 237 -22.29 -10.42 -7.30
#